data_AF-T1B9P5-F1
#
_entry.id   AF-T1B9P5-F1
#
_cell.length_a   1.000
_cell.length_b   1.000
_cell.length_c   1.000
_cell.angle_alpha   90.00
_cell.angle_beta   90.00
_cell.angle_gamma   90.00
#
_symmetry.space_group_name_H-M   'P 1'
#
loop_
_entity.id
_entity.type
_entity.pdbx_description
1 polymer ?
#
loop_
_entity_poly.entity_id
_entity_poly.type
_entity_poly.pdbx_seq_one_letter_code
_entity_poly.pdbx_strand_id
1 'polypeptide(L)'
;AVAVASVAPAYSIASTIGLVVAAVGFTSPAVILVSFVPVLAIAFAYYYMNKQDPNCGASYSWVSRTVSPYLGWVNGWVQVCASVIFCTSASILIGQNTLSFLNTLGVVSSATAGSIYWTALVASLWFILITWICLVGIRATANFQWVLVAIEYVAVIIFSVLAVIKV
;
A
#
# COMPACT_ATOMS: atom_id res chain seq x y z
N ALA A 1 11.46 5.73 9.86
CA ALA A 1 11.68 4.26 9.96
C ALA A 1 10.40 3.50 9.68
N VAL A 2 9.51 3.30 10.66
CA VAL A 2 8.26 2.54 10.48
C VAL A 2 7.33 3.15 9.42
N ALA A 3 7.24 4.48 9.34
CA ALA A 3 6.45 5.16 8.32
C ALA A 3 6.92 4.89 6.87
N VAL A 4 8.25 4.80 6.65
CA VAL A 4 8.82 4.51 5.32
C VAL A 4 8.58 3.05 4.95
N ALA A 5 8.67 2.15 5.93
CA ALA A 5 8.44 0.73 5.71
C ALA A 5 6.95 0.37 5.55
N SER A 6 6.04 1.21 6.07
CA SER A 6 4.59 1.02 5.96
C SER A 6 3.99 1.45 4.62
N VAL A 7 4.69 2.30 3.86
CA VAL A 7 4.26 2.72 2.52
C VAL A 7 5.02 1.84 1.53
N ALA A 8 4.48 0.67 1.19
CA ALA A 8 5.08 -0.23 0.19
C ALA A 8 5.09 0.46 -1.19
N PRO A 9 6.23 1.05 -1.61
CA PRO A 9 6.25 1.91 -2.77
C PRO A 9 6.18 1.09 -4.06
N ALA A 10 6.81 -0.08 -4.11
CA ALA A 10 6.79 -0.93 -5.30
C ALA A 10 5.46 -1.65 -5.47
N TYR A 11 4.78 -2.05 -4.39
CA TYR A 11 3.42 -2.61 -4.49
C TYR A 11 2.46 -1.63 -5.19
N SER A 12 2.47 -0.36 -4.75
CA SER A 12 1.59 0.67 -5.29
C SER A 12 1.94 0.96 -6.75
N ILE A 13 3.23 0.99 -7.07
CA ILE A 13 3.72 1.17 -8.44
C ILE A 13 3.34 -0.01 -9.34
N ALA A 14 3.59 -1.25 -8.92
CA ALA A 14 3.31 -2.45 -9.71
C ALA A 14 1.82 -2.63 -10.03
N SER A 15 0.95 -2.27 -9.08
CA SER A 15 -0.50 -2.35 -9.26
C SER A 15 -1.06 -1.23 -10.15
N THR A 16 -0.46 -0.04 -10.15
CA THR A 16 -1.03 1.14 -10.82
C THR A 16 -0.35 1.53 -12.13
N ILE A 17 0.96 1.31 -12.31
CA ILE A 17 1.69 1.75 -13.51
C ILE A 17 1.09 1.18 -14.79
N GLY A 18 0.71 -0.10 -14.80
CA GLY A 18 0.11 -0.73 -15.98
C GLY A 18 -1.19 -0.05 -16.41
N LEU A 19 -2.02 0.33 -15.43
CA LEU A 19 -3.29 1.03 -15.68
C LEU A 19 -3.06 2.47 -16.16
N VAL A 20 -2.09 3.17 -15.57
CA VAL A 20 -1.73 4.54 -16.00
C VAL A 20 -1.21 4.52 -17.43
N VAL A 21 -0.29 3.61 -17.76
CA VAL A 21 0.24 3.47 -19.13
C VAL A 21 -0.86 3.07 -20.12
N ALA A 22 -1.78 2.20 -19.73
CA ALA A 22 -2.92 1.85 -20.58
C ALA A 22 -3.85 3.06 -20.86
N ALA A 23 -4.00 3.97 -19.89
CA ALA A 23 -4.89 5.13 -20.02
C ALA A 23 -4.27 6.32 -20.77
N VAL A 24 -2.98 6.62 -20.52
CA VAL A 24 -2.31 7.85 -21.00
C VAL A 24 -1.04 7.57 -21.83
N GLY A 25 -0.67 6.32 -22.04
CA GLY A 25 0.45 5.93 -22.90
C GLY A 25 1.76 6.63 -22.54
N PHE A 26 2.40 7.28 -23.51
CA PHE A 26 3.68 7.95 -23.34
C PHE A 26 3.66 9.14 -22.36
N THR A 27 2.51 9.73 -22.06
CA THR A 27 2.42 10.85 -21.10
C THR A 27 2.38 10.40 -19.63
N SER A 28 2.42 9.10 -19.36
CA SER A 28 2.39 8.53 -18.00
C SER A 28 3.42 9.13 -17.02
N PRO A 29 4.69 9.37 -17.41
CA PRO A 29 5.66 9.98 -16.50
C PRO A 29 5.28 11.39 -16.07
N ALA A 30 4.67 12.18 -16.96
CA ALA A 30 4.23 13.53 -16.65
C ALA A 30 3.10 13.54 -15.62
N VAL A 31 2.16 12.61 -15.71
CA VAL A 31 1.05 12.47 -14.74
C VAL A 31 1.59 12.12 -13.35
N ILE A 32 2.57 11.22 -13.27
CA ILE A 32 3.23 10.87 -12.00
C ILE A 32 3.91 12.10 -11.39
N LEU A 33 4.64 12.89 -12.18
CA LEU A 33 5.28 14.12 -11.72
C LEU A 33 4.28 15.18 -11.24
N VAL A 34 3.15 15.34 -11.93
CA VAL A 34 2.09 16.27 -11.48
C VAL A 34 1.47 15.79 -10.17
N SER A 35 1.23 14.49 -10.03
CA SER A 35 0.67 13.91 -8.80
C SER A 35 1.60 14.02 -7.58
N PHE A 36 2.90 14.19 -7.79
CA PHE A 36 3.88 14.41 -6.73
C PHE A 36 3.66 15.74 -6.00
N VAL A 37 3.24 16.79 -6.68
CA VAL A 37 3.06 18.14 -6.10
C VAL A 37 2.09 18.17 -4.91
N PRO A 38 0.84 17.67 -5.02
CA PRO A 38 -0.08 17.65 -3.88
C PRO A 38 0.41 16.73 -2.75
N VAL A 39 1.02 15.59 -3.07
CA VAL A 39 1.56 14.67 -2.06
C VAL A 39 2.71 15.32 -1.28
N LEU A 40 3.56 16.08 -1.96
CA LEU A 40 4.66 16.83 -1.35
C LEU A 40 4.13 17.92 -0.41
N ALA A 41 3.08 18.65 -0.81
CA ALA A 41 2.45 19.65 0.05
C ALA A 41 1.90 19.02 1.35
N ILE A 42 1.24 17.86 1.25
CA ILE A 42 0.76 17.11 2.41
C ILE A 42 1.94 16.64 3.27
N ALA A 43 3.01 16.13 2.66
CA ALA A 43 4.20 15.68 3.38
C ALA A 43 4.86 16.82 4.19
N PHE A 44 4.96 18.02 3.61
CA PHE A 44 5.46 19.20 4.33
C PHE A 44 4.53 19.59 5.49
N ALA A 45 3.22 19.61 5.28
CA ALA A 45 2.26 19.91 6.35
C ALA A 45 2.42 18.94 7.53
N TYR A 46 2.46 17.63 7.26
CA TYR A 46 2.69 16.61 8.28
C TYR A 46 4.06 16.70 8.95
N TYR A 47 5.11 17.09 8.21
CA TYR A 47 6.44 17.27 8.78
C TYR A 47 6.46 18.39 9.82
N TYR A 48 5.94 19.57 9.46
CA TYR A 48 5.90 20.71 10.38
C TYR A 48 4.97 20.46 11.57
N MET A 49 3.81 19.83 11.35
CA MET A 49 2.88 19.51 12.43
C MET A 49 3.43 18.44 13.39
N ASN A 50 4.05 17.37 12.87
CA ASN A 50 4.70 16.36 13.73
C ASN A 50 5.84 16.95 14.56
N LYS A 51 6.57 17.95 14.03
CA LYS A 51 7.64 18.61 14.78
C LYS A 51 7.11 19.48 15.92
N GLN A 52 5.92 20.07 15.76
CA GLN A 52 5.33 20.95 16.77
C GLN A 52 4.49 20.19 17.81
N ASP A 53 3.65 19.24 17.38
CA ASP A 53 2.73 18.49 18.26
C ASP A 53 2.74 17.01 17.87
N PRO A 54 3.71 16.22 18.39
CA PRO A 54 3.78 14.78 18.16
C PRO A 54 2.57 14.09 18.81
N ASN A 55 1.58 13.73 18.00
CA ASN A 55 0.32 13.20 18.49
C ASN A 55 -0.09 11.93 17.75
N CYS A 56 -0.48 10.89 18.49
CA CYS A 56 -0.93 9.61 17.96
C CYS A 56 -2.22 9.72 17.10
N GLY A 57 -3.03 10.75 17.32
CA GLY A 57 -4.21 11.06 16.50
C GLY A 57 -3.89 11.89 15.24
N ALA A 58 -2.64 12.33 15.06
CA ALA A 58 -2.12 13.10 13.92
C ALA A 58 -3.16 14.10 13.36
N SER A 59 -3.62 13.89 12.12
CA SER A 59 -4.52 14.78 11.40
C SER A 59 -5.87 15.00 12.07
N TYR A 60 -6.43 13.99 12.74
CA TYR A 60 -7.65 14.19 13.54
C TYR A 60 -7.39 15.22 14.64
N SER A 61 -6.32 15.05 15.41
CA SER A 61 -6.00 15.96 16.52
C SER A 61 -5.60 17.34 16.04
N TRP A 62 -4.78 17.43 14.99
CA TRP A 62 -4.30 18.71 14.48
C TRP A 62 -5.44 19.51 13.87
N VAL A 63 -6.24 18.93 12.98
CA VAL A 63 -7.37 19.62 12.33
C VAL A 63 -8.45 20.00 13.35
N SER A 64 -8.69 19.16 14.36
CA SER A 64 -9.62 19.49 15.46
C SER A 64 -9.19 20.72 16.25
N ARG A 65 -7.87 20.90 16.44
CA ARG A 65 -7.29 22.00 17.23
C ARG A 65 -7.05 23.27 16.42
N THR A 66 -6.69 23.16 15.15
CA THR A 66 -6.28 24.31 14.32
C THR A 66 -7.40 24.87 13.45
N VAL A 67 -8.34 24.04 12.99
CA VAL A 67 -9.40 24.45 12.05
C VAL A 67 -10.78 24.39 12.68
N SER A 68 -11.24 23.20 13.07
CA SER A 68 -12.54 22.99 13.69
C SER A 68 -12.66 21.57 14.26
N PRO A 69 -13.24 21.39 15.46
CA PRO A 69 -13.52 20.08 16.03
C PRO A 69 -14.37 19.17 15.12
N TYR A 70 -15.31 19.76 14.36
CA TYR A 70 -16.16 19.00 13.45
C TYR A 70 -15.38 18.45 12.25
N LEU A 71 -14.53 19.28 11.64
CA LEU A 71 -13.69 18.87 10.51
C LEU A 71 -12.65 17.83 10.93
N GLY A 72 -12.09 17.96 12.12
CA GLY A 72 -11.21 16.94 12.68
C GLY A 72 -11.93 15.61 12.87
N TRP A 73 -13.17 15.60 13.38
CA TRP A 73 -14.00 14.40 13.51
C TRP A 73 -14.29 13.72 12.17
N VAL A 74 -14.68 14.49 11.15
CA VAL A 74 -14.89 13.96 9.79
C VAL A 74 -13.59 13.38 9.24
N ASN A 75 -12.46 14.07 9.40
CA ASN A 75 -11.15 13.56 8.97
C ASN A 75 -10.80 12.22 9.64
N GLY A 76 -11.09 12.07 10.93
CA GLY A 76 -10.91 10.81 11.65
C GLY A 76 -11.70 9.66 11.02
N TRP A 77 -12.99 9.88 10.73
CA TRP A 77 -13.83 8.88 10.08
C TRP A 77 -13.37 8.54 8.66
N VAL A 78 -12.99 9.54 7.87
CA VAL A 78 -12.44 9.34 6.52
C VAL A 78 -11.21 8.44 6.59
N GLN A 79 -10.30 8.67 7.56
CA GLN A 79 -9.11 7.85 7.74
C GLN A 79 -9.45 6.40 8.12
N VAL A 80 -10.44 6.19 8.99
CA VAL A 80 -10.91 4.84 9.36
C VAL A 80 -11.50 4.12 8.15
N CYS A 81 -12.42 4.76 7.43
CA CYS A 81 -13.03 4.21 6.23
C CYS A 81 -11.98 3.87 5.16
N ALA A 82 -11.04 4.78 4.90
CA ALA A 82 -9.96 4.56 3.95
C ALA A 82 -9.08 3.36 4.34
N SER A 83 -8.75 3.23 5.63
CA SER A 83 -7.96 2.10 6.14
C SER A 83 -8.71 0.78 5.97
N VAL A 84 -10.01 0.73 6.26
CA VAL A 84 -10.83 -0.48 6.09
C VAL A 84 -10.91 -0.90 4.63
N ILE A 85 -11.20 0.05 3.73
CA ILE A 85 -11.28 -0.21 2.28
C ILE A 85 -9.93 -0.71 1.76
N PHE A 86 -8.83 -0.10 2.20
CA PHE A 86 -7.48 -0.51 1.82
C PHE A 86 -7.17 -1.94 2.29
N CYS A 87 -7.46 -2.25 3.55
CA CYS A 87 -7.29 -3.59 4.12
C CYS A 87 -8.02 -4.68 3.32
N THR A 88 -9.26 -4.41 2.90
CA THR A 88 -10.04 -5.34 2.07
C THR A 88 -9.50 -5.44 0.64
N SER A 89 -9.13 -4.32 0.03
CA SER A 89 -8.63 -4.31 -1.36
C SER A 89 -7.28 -5.02 -1.47
N ALA A 90 -6.40 -4.80 -0.49
CA ALA A 90 -5.08 -5.43 -0.43
C ALA A 90 -5.16 -6.95 -0.23
N SER A 91 -6.08 -7.44 0.60
CA SER A 91 -6.23 -8.88 0.84
C SER A 91 -6.67 -9.63 -0.42
N ILE A 92 -7.59 -9.05 -1.20
CA ILE A 92 -8.05 -9.61 -2.48
C ILE A 92 -6.87 -9.78 -3.45
N LEU A 93 -6.03 -8.75 -3.57
CA LEU A 93 -4.88 -8.79 -4.48
C LEU A 93 -3.86 -9.86 -4.07
N ILE A 94 -3.59 -10.01 -2.77
CA ILE A 94 -2.71 -11.08 -2.26
C ILE A 94 -3.31 -12.46 -2.57
N GLY A 95 -4.63 -12.62 -2.43
CA GLY A 95 -5.34 -13.85 -2.79
C GLY A 95 -5.18 -14.21 -4.27
N GLN A 96 -5.38 -13.25 -5.17
CA GLN A 96 -5.21 -13.43 -6.61
C GLN A 96 -3.77 -13.78 -6.99
N ASN A 97 -2.80 -13.05 -6.43
CA ASN A 97 -1.39 -13.28 -6.71
C ASN A 97 -0.90 -14.64 -6.19
N THR A 98 -1.40 -15.07 -5.01
CA THR A 98 -1.10 -16.40 -4.46
C THR A 98 -1.62 -17.50 -5.38
N LEU A 99 -2.87 -17.39 -5.84
CA LEU A 99 -3.46 -18.39 -6.75
C LEU A 99 -2.77 -18.41 -8.11
N SER A 100 -2.43 -17.25 -8.66
CA SER A 100 -1.64 -17.14 -9.90
C SER A 100 -0.26 -17.80 -9.78
N PHE A 101 0.41 -17.59 -8.64
CA PHE A 101 1.69 -18.23 -8.35
C PHE A 101 1.56 -19.75 -8.24
N LEU A 102 0.55 -20.25 -7.52
CA LEU A 102 0.27 -21.69 -7.42
C LEU A 102 -0.12 -22.33 -8.77
N ASN A 103 -0.78 -21.58 -9.65
CA ASN A 103 -1.07 -22.02 -11.01
C ASN A 103 0.21 -22.14 -11.84
N THR A 104 1.12 -21.19 -11.73
CA THR A 104 2.42 -21.21 -12.43
C THR A 104 3.27 -22.42 -11.99
N LEU A 105 3.15 -22.85 -10.73
CA LEU A 105 3.79 -24.05 -10.19
C LEU A 105 3.07 -25.37 -10.55
N GLY A 106 1.94 -25.32 -11.25
CA GLY A 106 1.14 -26.50 -11.62
C GLY A 106 0.37 -27.15 -10.46
N VAL A 107 0.33 -26.51 -9.29
CA VAL A 107 -0.37 -27.03 -8.09
C VAL A 107 -1.88 -26.83 -8.19
N VAL A 108 -2.32 -25.79 -8.93
CA VAL A 108 -3.72 -25.37 -9.02
C VAL A 108 -4.12 -25.20 -10.48
N SER A 109 -5.33 -25.66 -10.86
CA SER A 109 -5.84 -25.51 -12.23
C SER A 109 -6.14 -24.04 -12.56
N SER A 110 -6.10 -23.70 -13.86
CA SER A 110 -6.44 -22.35 -14.34
C SER A 110 -7.88 -21.96 -13.99
N ALA A 111 -8.80 -22.92 -13.92
CA ALA A 111 -10.19 -22.70 -13.51
C ALA A 111 -10.30 -22.29 -12.03
N THR A 112 -9.47 -22.85 -11.16
CA THR A 112 -9.44 -22.50 -9.74
C THR A 112 -8.76 -21.14 -9.53
N ALA A 113 -7.72 -20.81 -10.31
CA ALA A 113 -7.05 -19.52 -10.24
C ALA A 113 -7.91 -18.34 -10.72
N GLY A 114 -8.81 -18.57 -11.68
CA GLY A 114 -9.75 -17.56 -12.18
C GLY A 114 -11.05 -17.42 -11.38
N SER A 115 -11.27 -18.26 -10.35
CA SER A 115 -12.52 -18.29 -9.62
C SER A 115 -12.55 -17.25 -8.49
N ILE A 116 -13.63 -16.45 -8.48
CA ILE A 116 -13.90 -15.43 -7.45
C ILE A 116 -13.99 -16.08 -6.06
N TYR A 117 -14.62 -17.26 -5.96
CA TYR A 117 -14.82 -17.95 -4.69
C TYR A 117 -13.49 -18.38 -4.05
N TRP A 118 -12.59 -18.96 -4.85
CA TRP A 118 -11.27 -19.39 -4.37
C TRP A 118 -10.37 -18.21 -4.02
N THR A 119 -10.44 -17.14 -4.82
CA THR A 119 -9.74 -15.89 -4.52
C THR A 119 -10.20 -15.30 -3.18
N ALA A 120 -11.51 -15.21 -2.96
CA ALA A 120 -12.06 -14.69 -1.71
C ALA A 120 -11.68 -15.55 -0.50
N LEU A 121 -11.66 -16.87 -0.65
CA LEU A 121 -11.23 -17.79 0.41
C LEU A 121 -9.77 -17.56 0.79
N VAL A 122 -8.86 -17.57 -0.20
CA VAL A 122 -7.42 -17.39 0.04
C VAL A 122 -7.12 -15.99 0.59
N ALA A 123 -7.79 -14.96 0.06
CA ALA A 123 -7.69 -13.59 0.57
C ALA A 123 -8.13 -13.50 2.04
N SER A 124 -9.23 -14.16 2.41
CA SER A 124 -9.74 -14.17 3.79
C SER A 124 -8.79 -14.90 4.74
N LEU A 125 -8.20 -16.03 4.30
CA LEU A 125 -7.19 -16.75 5.08
C LEU A 125 -5.95 -15.89 5.35
N TRP A 126 -5.44 -15.21 4.32
CA TRP A 126 -4.33 -14.26 4.48
C TRP A 126 -4.68 -13.10 5.41
N PHE A 127 -5.90 -12.56 5.29
CA PHE A 127 -6.35 -11.47 6.14
C PHE A 127 -6.40 -11.87 7.62
N ILE A 128 -6.93 -13.06 7.92
CA ILE A 128 -6.94 -13.63 9.28
C ILE A 128 -5.51 -13.84 9.79
N LEU A 129 -4.62 -14.38 8.96
CA LEU A 129 -3.23 -14.63 9.32
C LEU A 129 -2.48 -13.33 9.63
N ILE A 130 -2.62 -12.29 8.80
CA ILE A 130 -2.00 -10.98 9.05
C ILE A 130 -2.59 -10.34 10.32
N THR A 131 -3.91 -10.45 10.51
CA THR A 131 -4.56 -9.97 11.74
C THR A 131 -4.02 -10.67 12.98
N TRP A 132 -3.85 -11.99 12.93
CA TRP A 132 -3.23 -12.77 14.00
C TRP A 132 -1.81 -12.28 14.29
N ILE A 133 -0.97 -12.10 13.26
CA ILE A 133 0.41 -11.62 13.42
C ILE A 133 0.42 -10.24 14.11
N CYS A 134 -0.49 -9.34 13.72
CA CYS A 134 -0.65 -8.04 14.37
C CYS A 134 -1.00 -8.15 15.85
N LEU A 135 -1.80 -9.16 16.26
CA LEU A 135 -2.15 -9.40 17.66
C LEU A 135 -0.99 -9.98 18.47
N VAL A 136 -0.15 -10.84 17.89
CA VAL A 136 0.95 -11.52 18.59
C VAL A 136 2.11 -10.57 18.91
N GLY A 137 2.40 -9.58 18.07
CA GLY A 137 3.41 -8.59 18.42
C GLY A 137 3.85 -7.65 17.31
N ILE A 138 3.52 -6.37 17.47
CA ILE A 138 3.87 -5.28 16.54
C ILE A 138 5.39 -5.11 16.38
N ARG A 139 6.19 -5.40 17.40
CA ARG A 139 7.66 -5.24 17.34
C ARG A 139 8.31 -6.22 16.36
N ALA A 140 7.83 -7.46 16.29
CA ALA A 140 8.33 -8.44 15.34
C ALA A 140 7.93 -8.07 13.91
N THR A 141 6.68 -7.63 13.71
CA THR A 141 6.19 -7.14 12.41
C THR A 141 7.03 -5.97 11.89
N ALA A 142 7.35 -4.99 12.75
CA ALA A 142 8.15 -3.84 12.35
C ALA A 142 9.57 -4.22 11.88
N ASN A 143 10.20 -5.21 12.52
CA ASN A 143 11.52 -5.70 12.10
C ASN A 143 11.43 -6.51 10.80
N PHE A 144 10.37 -7.31 10.63
CA PHE A 144 10.16 -8.07 9.40
C PHE A 144 9.84 -7.15 8.21
N GLN A 145 9.11 -6.06 8.44
CA GLN A 145 8.79 -5.03 7.45
C GLN A 145 10.08 -4.47 6.81
N TRP A 146 11.14 -4.27 7.59
CA TRP A 146 12.41 -3.80 7.07
C TRP A 146 13.07 -4.77 6.09
N VAL A 147 12.99 -6.08 6.37
CA VAL A 147 13.52 -7.12 5.48
C VAL A 147 12.73 -7.13 4.17
N LEU A 148 11.39 -7.04 4.25
CA LEU A 148 10.53 -6.97 3.08
C LEU A 148 10.84 -5.74 2.21
N VAL A 149 11.01 -4.58 2.81
CA VAL A 149 11.35 -3.33 2.10
C VAL A 149 12.72 -3.44 1.42
N ALA A 150 13.70 -4.05 2.08
CA ALA A 150 15.01 -4.27 1.46
C ALA A 150 14.89 -5.15 0.19
N ILE A 151 14.12 -6.24 0.27
CA ILE A 151 13.85 -7.11 -0.88
C ILE A 151 13.11 -6.34 -1.98
N GLU A 152 12.11 -5.54 -1.60
CA GLU A 152 11.29 -4.74 -2.51
C GLU A 152 12.15 -3.74 -3.30
N TYR A 153 13.03 -2.99 -2.63
CA TYR A 153 13.96 -2.06 -3.29
C TYR A 153 14.93 -2.78 -4.23
N VAL A 154 15.46 -3.93 -3.82
CA VAL A 154 16.35 -4.73 -4.69
C VAL A 154 15.61 -5.17 -5.94
N ALA A 155 14.38 -5.68 -5.82
CA ALA A 155 13.56 -6.09 -6.96
C ALA A 155 13.28 -4.93 -7.92
N VAL A 156 12.95 -3.73 -7.40
CA VAL A 156 12.72 -2.53 -8.22
C VAL A 156 13.98 -2.10 -8.95
N ILE A 157 15.14 -2.11 -8.28
CA ILE A 157 16.41 -1.76 -8.90
C ILE A 157 16.74 -2.73 -10.03
N ILE A 158 16.62 -4.04 -9.80
CA ILE A 158 16.84 -5.06 -10.82
C ILE A 158 15.89 -4.85 -12.00
N PHE A 159 14.59 -4.66 -11.73
CA PHE A 159 13.59 -4.41 -12.77
C PHE A 159 13.94 -3.16 -13.59
N SER A 160 14.34 -2.07 -12.93
CA SER A 160 14.72 -0.82 -13.59
C SER A 160 15.95 -1.00 -14.48
N VAL A 161 16.98 -1.71 -14.00
CA VAL A 161 18.18 -2.00 -14.80
C VAL A 161 17.84 -2.88 -16.00
N LEU A 162 17.07 -3.95 -15.81
CA LEU A 162 16.63 -4.83 -16.90
C LEU A 162 15.77 -4.10 -17.93
N ALA A 163 14.90 -3.18 -17.49
CA ALA A 163 14.11 -2.35 -18.38
C ALA A 163 14.99 -1.46 -19.25
N VAL A 164 16.03 -0.82 -18.68
CA VAL A 164 16.98 0.02 -19.43
C VAL A 164 17.81 -0.79 -20.42
N ILE A 165 18.20 -2.03 -20.08
CA ILE A 165 19.00 -2.90 -20.97
C ILE A 165 18.16 -3.45 -22.13
N LYS A 166 16.86 -3.67 -21.91
CA LYS A 166 15.96 -4.30 -22.89
C LYS A 166 15.23 -3.31 -23.80
N VAL A 167 15.35 -2.01 -23.52
CA VAL A 167 15.03 -0.90 -24.46
C VAL A 167 16.11 -0.81 -25.52
#